data_AF-A0A924V2L5-F1
#
_entry.id   AF-A0A924V2L5-F1
#
_cell.length_a   1.000
_cell.length_b   1.000
_cell.length_c   1.000
_cell.angle_alpha   90.00
_cell.angle_beta   90.00
_cell.angle_gamma   90.00
#
_symmetry.space_group_name_H-M   'P 1'
#
loop_
_entity.id
_entity.type
_entity.pdbx_description
1 polymer ?
#
loop_
_entity_poly.entity_id
_entity_poly.type
_entity_poly.pdbx_seq_one_letter_code
_entity_poly.pdbx_strand_id
1 'polypeptide(L)'
;MTNLRLPTLSTKLPSQPIKTKKTKINMMLTNVMRLPSIQRLGALTITVLLTASAAHATPLELRRDAREPGFAQVMYAYYQGRPYDALTTMLANRQLAFNASGIGNTMLSNLYTQYGLPREAVAALTRAGGSDVTANNRNDPWLNFGKLLYQTGQDSLALNFLRDPPSLLSPKQESERMVMVTNLLARTDHPEDAVEALQTFQTPLRYYRKLSRYNLALALLQKKHLEKDEKLTPKDIQVQKEHELSATRILDDLMKDKMPPLKPIITPSESALASKKSNQVAEKDKVVGYDQNGWSSSYSYNKKYKPSLIESREIGNGSTFTKSALSGGDLIDDSITTRESANLNDKIALSLAYLRLIRDEPELAKTALRNVQLDSPYSNQALLTSAHIYYRLKDYPRSFNFSNELVKRNPSDPLVQEGWLMSASALEDQQDPNAADRYRAAIQIYKEETVKLSQFDGDLEKLDALKTFPVEASDPILLGLPKIPQTPLAGVWAQLLERSEILTILQQVQQTQLLQSKLADYEKQLAVLESIQVTDKEDQTDIKSVRVLLTKVKSDFQKSEAQDQKALLAQIRVSLDQKQLQIDHYLTEALLGLQRVSAERSSSTRASRK
;
A
#
# COMPACT_ATOMS: atom_id res chain seq x y z
N MET A 1 27.78 -20.12 -36.20
CA MET A 1 27.37 -20.26 -37.61
C MET A 1 25.86 -20.47 -37.66
N THR A 2 25.20 -19.84 -38.64
CA THR A 2 23.77 -19.91 -39.03
C THR A 2 22.69 -19.40 -38.05
N ASN A 3 22.37 -18.10 -38.21
CA ASN A 3 21.08 -17.49 -38.56
C ASN A 3 19.75 -18.07 -38.00
N LEU A 4 18.92 -17.19 -37.43
CA LEU A 4 17.59 -16.85 -38.00
C LEU A 4 17.01 -15.56 -37.41
N ARG A 5 16.45 -14.75 -38.32
CA ARG A 5 15.95 -13.37 -38.17
C ARG A 5 14.54 -13.30 -37.55
N LEU A 6 14.31 -12.19 -36.85
CA LEU A 6 13.00 -11.64 -36.43
C LEU A 6 12.10 -11.30 -37.63
N PRO A 7 10.76 -11.41 -37.49
CA PRO A 7 9.81 -10.72 -38.36
C PRO A 7 9.14 -9.52 -37.67
N THR A 8 9.16 -8.39 -38.37
CA THR A 8 8.29 -7.22 -38.19
C THR A 8 6.91 -7.50 -38.79
N LEU A 9 5.81 -7.10 -38.12
CA LEU A 9 4.51 -6.98 -38.78
C LEU A 9 3.79 -5.68 -38.34
N SER A 10 3.64 -4.84 -39.35
CA SER A 10 2.83 -3.63 -39.44
C SER A 10 1.37 -4.01 -39.69
N THR A 11 0.42 -3.37 -39.00
CA THR A 11 -1.01 -3.50 -39.32
C THR A 11 -1.62 -2.14 -39.62
N LYS A 12 -1.97 -1.97 -40.90
CA LYS A 12 -2.72 -0.85 -41.50
C LYS A 12 -4.17 -0.83 -41.01
N LEU A 13 -4.70 0.38 -40.78
CA LEU A 13 -6.13 0.69 -40.76
C LEU A 13 -6.77 0.44 -42.13
N PRO A 14 -8.04 0.00 -42.19
CA PRO A 14 -8.88 0.12 -43.37
C PRO A 14 -9.87 1.30 -43.24
N SER A 15 -9.79 2.21 -44.20
CA SER A 15 -10.84 3.14 -44.60
C SER A 15 -11.77 2.48 -45.61
N GLN A 16 -13.10 2.70 -45.54
CA GLN A 16 -14.02 2.88 -46.69
C GLN A 16 -15.48 3.15 -46.22
N PRO A 17 -16.33 3.77 -47.07
CA PRO A 17 -17.32 4.78 -46.67
C PRO A 17 -18.77 4.31 -46.72
N ILE A 18 -19.69 4.97 -46.00
CA ILE A 18 -21.14 4.76 -46.18
C ILE A 18 -21.92 6.08 -46.30
N LYS A 19 -22.57 6.14 -47.46
CA LYS A 19 -23.58 7.00 -48.08
C LYS A 19 -24.65 7.63 -47.17
N THR A 20 -25.03 8.84 -47.59
CA THR A 20 -26.25 9.58 -47.26
C THR A 20 -27.53 8.89 -47.73
N LYS A 21 -28.63 9.00 -46.96
CA LYS A 21 -30.01 8.91 -47.47
C LYS A 21 -30.98 9.74 -46.61
N LYS A 22 -31.69 10.65 -47.28
CA LYS A 22 -32.85 11.43 -46.83
C LYS A 22 -34.12 10.57 -46.88
N THR A 23 -34.99 10.67 -45.85
CA THR A 23 -36.47 10.63 -45.93
C THR A 23 -37.02 11.18 -44.59
N LYS A 24 -37.63 12.38 -44.47
CA LYS A 24 -38.95 12.92 -44.86
C LYS A 24 -40.15 12.54 -43.95
N ILE A 25 -40.75 13.60 -43.37
CA ILE A 25 -42.19 13.99 -43.38
C ILE A 25 -43.05 13.87 -42.09
N ASN A 26 -43.44 15.08 -41.62
CA ASN A 26 -44.74 15.59 -41.12
C ASN A 26 -45.38 14.95 -39.86
N MET A 27 -46.18 15.63 -39.03
CA MET A 27 -46.97 16.86 -39.12
C MET A 27 -47.45 17.24 -37.70
N MET A 28 -47.60 18.53 -37.36
CA MET A 28 -48.90 19.13 -36.99
C MET A 28 -48.75 20.62 -36.60
N LEU A 29 -49.51 21.43 -37.33
CA LEU A 29 -49.75 22.86 -37.15
C LEU A 29 -50.80 23.11 -36.06
N THR A 30 -50.79 24.29 -35.44
CA THR A 30 -51.89 25.30 -35.38
C THR A 30 -51.46 26.43 -34.42
N ASN A 31 -51.12 27.63 -34.92
CA ASN A 31 -51.95 28.83 -35.10
C ASN A 31 -52.57 29.42 -33.80
N VAL A 32 -52.28 30.68 -33.45
CA VAL A 32 -53.13 31.87 -33.70
C VAL A 32 -52.41 33.19 -33.36
N MET A 33 -52.34 34.05 -34.39
CA MET A 33 -52.23 35.52 -34.50
C MET A 33 -52.43 36.44 -33.26
N ARG A 34 -51.66 37.55 -33.21
CA ARG A 34 -52.11 38.91 -33.60
C ARG A 34 -50.92 39.92 -33.74
N LEU A 35 -50.93 40.65 -34.87
CA LEU A 35 -50.10 41.79 -35.31
C LEU A 35 -50.96 43.09 -35.21
N PRO A 36 -50.55 44.30 -35.69
CA PRO A 36 -49.29 45.07 -35.53
C PRO A 36 -49.56 46.59 -35.25
N SER A 37 -48.49 47.39 -35.04
CA SER A 37 -48.46 48.80 -35.50
C SER A 37 -47.02 49.33 -35.73
N ILE A 38 -46.67 49.34 -37.02
CA ILE A 38 -45.80 50.23 -37.84
C ILE A 38 -45.54 51.61 -37.18
N GLN A 39 -44.37 52.29 -37.21
CA GLN A 39 -43.42 52.58 -38.30
C GLN A 39 -42.09 53.13 -37.73
N ARG A 40 -40.93 52.79 -38.29
CA ARG A 40 -40.19 53.58 -39.29
C ARG A 40 -38.80 53.01 -39.55
N LEU A 41 -38.44 53.03 -40.84
CA LEU A 41 -37.20 52.54 -41.44
C LEU A 41 -35.95 53.23 -40.89
N GLY A 42 -34.86 52.47 -40.84
CA GLY A 42 -33.50 52.98 -40.77
C GLY A 42 -32.51 51.84 -40.92
N ALA A 43 -32.13 51.55 -42.16
CA ALA A 43 -31.03 50.63 -42.46
C ALA A 43 -29.75 51.13 -41.77
N LEU A 44 -29.13 50.27 -40.94
CA LEU A 44 -27.77 50.51 -40.46
C LEU A 44 -26.91 49.28 -40.74
N THR A 45 -26.15 49.42 -41.81
CA THR A 45 -24.95 48.68 -42.16
C THR A 45 -23.98 48.58 -40.99
N ILE A 46 -23.49 47.36 -40.76
CA ILE A 46 -22.34 47.04 -39.92
C ILE A 46 -21.15 47.85 -40.41
N THR A 47 -20.76 48.85 -39.63
CA THR A 47 -19.46 49.53 -39.77
C THR A 47 -18.86 49.57 -38.38
N VAL A 48 -17.96 48.63 -38.13
CA VAL A 48 -17.05 48.66 -36.99
C VAL A 48 -16.15 49.86 -37.20
N LEU A 49 -16.33 50.92 -36.41
CA LEU A 49 -15.31 51.94 -36.23
C LEU A 49 -15.24 52.38 -34.77
N LEU A 50 -14.02 52.26 -34.27
CA LEU A 50 -13.44 52.78 -33.04
C LEU A 50 -14.21 53.94 -32.39
N THR A 51 -14.73 53.70 -31.20
CA THR A 51 -14.64 54.67 -30.10
C THR A 51 -13.85 54.02 -28.99
N ALA A 52 -12.53 54.27 -29.00
CA ALA A 52 -11.69 54.10 -27.85
C ALA A 52 -12.16 55.09 -26.77
N SER A 53 -13.16 54.70 -26.00
CA SER A 53 -13.29 55.24 -24.66
C SER A 53 -12.08 54.74 -23.91
N ALA A 54 -11.15 55.66 -23.66
CA ALA A 54 -10.15 55.55 -22.61
C ALA A 54 -10.90 55.45 -21.26
N ALA A 55 -11.57 54.32 -21.03
CA ALA A 55 -11.69 53.80 -19.69
C ALA A 55 -10.25 53.71 -19.23
N HIS A 56 -9.93 54.47 -18.20
CA HIS A 56 -8.68 54.32 -17.48
C HIS A 56 -8.52 52.82 -17.28
N ALA A 57 -7.59 52.23 -18.03
CA ALA A 57 -6.85 51.13 -17.50
C ALA A 57 -6.34 51.74 -16.20
N THR A 58 -7.01 51.38 -15.10
CA THR A 58 -6.26 51.15 -13.87
C THR A 58 -5.02 50.44 -14.40
N PRO A 59 -3.83 51.03 -14.24
CA PRO A 59 -2.65 50.19 -14.37
C PRO A 59 -3.05 48.98 -13.54
N LEU A 60 -3.00 47.77 -14.12
CA LEU A 60 -2.85 46.61 -13.25
C LEU A 60 -1.76 47.09 -12.31
N GLU A 61 -2.13 47.43 -11.07
CA GLU A 61 -1.19 47.51 -9.99
C GLU A 61 -0.74 46.07 -9.95
N LEU A 62 0.25 45.81 -10.79
CA LEU A 62 1.08 44.64 -10.76
C LEU A 62 1.70 44.84 -9.39
N ARG A 63 1.05 44.29 -8.37
CA ARG A 63 1.68 43.91 -7.13
C ARG A 63 2.80 43.01 -7.60
N ARG A 64 3.93 43.61 -7.96
CA ARG A 64 5.19 42.92 -8.20
C ARG A 64 5.68 42.51 -6.83
N ASP A 65 4.96 41.58 -6.22
CA ASP A 65 5.54 40.81 -5.16
C ASP A 65 6.55 39.90 -5.87
N ALA A 66 7.84 40.10 -5.61
CA ALA A 66 8.91 39.24 -6.13
C ALA A 66 8.72 37.76 -5.72
N ARG A 67 7.74 37.49 -4.85
CA ARG A 67 7.23 36.17 -4.48
C ARG A 67 6.47 35.47 -5.61
N GLU A 68 5.85 36.18 -6.57
CA GLU A 68 5.00 35.55 -7.59
C GLU A 68 5.74 34.62 -8.57
N PRO A 69 6.92 34.95 -9.14
CA PRO A 69 7.59 34.05 -10.07
C PRO A 69 8.21 32.82 -9.39
N GLY A 70 8.89 33.04 -8.25
CA GLY A 70 9.56 31.96 -7.52
C GLY A 70 8.54 31.00 -6.89
N PHE A 71 7.45 31.53 -6.31
CA PHE A 71 6.37 30.67 -5.84
C PHE A 71 5.64 29.97 -6.99
N ALA A 72 5.39 30.65 -8.12
CA ALA A 72 4.81 30.01 -9.30
C ALA A 72 5.68 28.85 -9.83
N GLN A 73 7.01 28.99 -9.80
CA GLN A 73 7.94 27.90 -10.16
C GLN A 73 7.80 26.71 -9.20
N VAL A 74 7.70 26.96 -7.89
CA VAL A 74 7.45 25.92 -6.88
C VAL A 74 6.10 25.23 -7.13
N MET A 75 5.03 26.00 -7.33
CA MET A 75 3.69 25.47 -7.66
C MET A 75 3.73 24.62 -8.93
N TYR A 76 4.40 25.11 -9.97
CA TYR A 76 4.53 24.41 -11.24
C TYR A 76 5.24 23.07 -11.06
N ALA A 77 6.41 23.05 -10.40
CA ALA A 77 7.13 21.82 -10.12
C ALA A 77 6.31 20.83 -9.27
N TYR A 78 5.63 21.34 -8.23
CA TYR A 78 4.78 20.55 -7.36
C TYR A 78 3.65 19.84 -8.13
N TYR A 79 2.90 20.57 -8.96
CA TYR A 79 1.80 19.98 -9.74
C TYR A 79 2.25 19.14 -10.94
N GLN A 80 3.49 19.31 -11.42
CA GLN A 80 4.10 18.46 -12.44
C GLN A 80 4.66 17.15 -11.88
N GLY A 81 4.47 16.87 -10.58
CA GLY A 81 5.02 15.67 -9.95
C GLY A 81 6.54 15.71 -9.83
N ARG A 82 7.12 16.90 -9.67
CA ARG A 82 8.57 17.12 -9.41
C ARG A 82 8.76 17.67 -7.99
N PRO A 83 8.50 16.85 -6.95
CA PRO A 83 8.56 17.31 -5.57
C PRO A 83 9.97 17.73 -5.15
N TYR A 84 11.02 17.14 -5.74
CA TYR A 84 12.41 17.47 -5.36
C TYR A 84 12.73 18.88 -5.79
N ASP A 85 12.50 19.18 -7.06
CA ASP A 85 12.66 20.51 -7.63
C ASP A 85 11.80 21.54 -6.87
N ALA A 86 10.55 21.19 -6.53
CA ALA A 86 9.67 22.07 -5.77
C ALA A 86 10.23 22.38 -4.37
N LEU A 87 10.63 21.35 -3.62
CA LEU A 87 11.17 21.51 -2.27
C LEU A 87 12.50 22.26 -2.29
N THR A 88 13.45 21.87 -3.14
CA THR A 88 14.76 22.52 -3.19
C THR A 88 14.65 23.97 -3.66
N THR A 89 13.78 24.26 -4.64
CA THR A 89 13.53 25.64 -5.08
C THR A 89 12.93 26.48 -3.95
N MET A 90 11.99 25.90 -3.21
CA MET A 90 11.36 26.59 -2.08
C MET A 90 12.34 26.85 -0.93
N LEU A 91 13.22 25.90 -0.62
CA LEU A 91 14.23 26.02 0.43
C LEU A 91 15.39 26.94 0.05
N ALA A 92 15.81 26.94 -1.22
CA ALA A 92 16.85 27.81 -1.73
C ALA A 92 16.45 29.29 -1.62
N ASN A 93 15.15 29.59 -1.69
CA ASN A 93 14.63 30.94 -1.50
C ASN A 93 14.07 31.12 -0.08
N ARG A 94 14.96 31.51 0.85
CA ARG A 94 14.63 31.67 2.28
C ARG A 94 13.44 32.61 2.52
N GLN A 95 13.23 33.62 1.67
CA GLN A 95 12.08 34.51 1.77
C GLN A 95 10.77 33.83 1.39
N LEU A 96 10.77 32.90 0.42
CA LEU A 96 9.59 32.10 0.07
C LEU A 96 9.23 31.12 1.18
N ALA A 97 10.22 30.42 1.74
CA ALA A 97 10.00 29.47 2.83
C ALA A 97 9.54 30.17 4.12
N PHE A 98 10.16 31.29 4.48
CA PHE A 98 9.84 32.04 5.71
C PHE A 98 8.48 32.75 5.63
N ASN A 99 8.14 33.33 4.48
CA ASN A 99 6.88 34.05 4.27
C ASN A 99 5.76 33.17 3.72
N ALA A 100 5.92 31.83 3.72
CA ALA A 100 4.88 30.92 3.26
C ALA A 100 3.59 31.18 4.05
N SER A 101 2.53 31.63 3.36
CA SER A 101 1.18 31.72 3.92
C SER A 101 0.49 30.36 3.80
N GLY A 102 -0.75 30.24 4.29
CA GLY A 102 -1.48 28.97 4.44
C GLY A 102 -1.24 27.90 3.38
N ILE A 103 -1.41 28.25 2.10
CA ILE A 103 -1.19 27.33 0.96
C ILE A 103 0.29 26.87 0.86
N GLY A 104 1.24 27.78 1.01
CA GLY A 104 2.67 27.44 1.01
C GLY A 104 3.04 26.48 2.15
N ASN A 105 2.49 26.68 3.34
CA ASN A 105 2.71 25.76 4.47
C ASN A 105 2.02 24.40 4.25
N THR A 106 0.84 24.34 3.63
CA THR A 106 0.22 23.05 3.27
C THR A 106 1.05 22.26 2.25
N MET A 107 1.64 22.94 1.27
CA MET A 107 2.53 22.30 0.30
C MET A 107 3.83 21.84 0.94
N LEU A 108 4.47 22.67 1.77
CA LEU A 108 5.66 22.27 2.54
C LEU A 108 5.36 21.05 3.38
N SER A 109 4.22 21.02 4.08
CA SER A 109 3.79 19.85 4.83
C SER A 109 3.71 18.60 3.95
N ASN A 110 3.07 18.70 2.78
CA ASN A 110 2.95 17.56 1.88
C ASN A 110 4.30 17.14 1.27
N LEU A 111 5.17 18.08 0.90
CA LEU A 111 6.51 17.80 0.40
C LEU A 111 7.34 17.09 1.47
N TYR A 112 7.44 17.66 2.68
CA TYR A 112 8.12 17.00 3.80
C TYR A 112 7.55 15.62 4.11
N THR A 113 6.23 15.46 4.00
CA THR A 113 5.58 14.16 4.17
C THR A 113 6.06 13.15 3.12
N GLN A 114 6.11 13.53 1.84
CA GLN A 114 6.60 12.66 0.77
C GLN A 114 8.05 12.22 1.03
N TYR A 115 8.90 13.11 1.54
CA TYR A 115 10.29 12.81 1.90
C TYR A 115 10.49 12.12 3.25
N GLY A 116 9.41 11.74 3.95
CA GLY A 116 9.53 11.06 5.24
C GLY A 116 10.15 11.95 6.33
N LEU A 117 9.90 13.26 6.28
CA LEU A 117 10.39 14.27 7.24
C LEU A 117 9.26 14.70 8.19
N PRO A 118 8.88 13.86 9.17
CA PRO A 118 7.63 14.05 9.90
C PRO A 118 7.63 15.26 10.83
N ARG A 119 8.80 15.66 11.35
CA ARG A 119 8.94 16.82 12.24
C ARG A 119 8.70 18.12 11.49
N GLU A 120 9.29 18.22 10.30
CA GLU A 120 9.17 19.36 9.40
C GLU A 120 7.76 19.43 8.82
N ALA A 121 7.19 18.27 8.45
CA ALA A 121 5.83 18.15 7.97
C ALA A 121 4.83 18.65 9.01
N VAL A 122 4.88 18.16 10.25
CA VAL A 122 3.93 18.58 11.30
C VAL A 122 4.10 20.06 11.66
N ALA A 123 5.33 20.57 11.68
CA ALA A 123 5.58 22.00 11.92
C ALA A 123 4.97 22.87 10.82
N ALA A 124 5.07 22.46 9.54
CA ALA A 124 4.44 23.15 8.42
C ALA A 124 2.91 23.06 8.49
N LEU A 125 2.36 21.88 8.80
CA LEU A 125 0.91 21.68 8.95
C LEU A 125 0.32 22.54 10.07
N THR A 126 1.02 22.65 11.21
CA THR A 126 0.61 23.49 12.35
C THR A 126 0.56 24.97 11.96
N ARG A 127 1.55 25.46 11.22
CA ARG A 127 1.55 26.85 10.69
C ARG A 127 0.41 27.10 9.70
N ALA A 128 -0.01 26.09 8.94
CA ALA A 128 -1.15 26.20 8.04
C ALA A 128 -2.50 26.25 8.79
N GLY A 129 -2.62 25.58 9.95
CA GLY A 129 -3.88 25.46 10.69
C GLY A 129 -4.50 26.79 11.16
N GLY A 130 -3.70 27.84 11.34
CA GLY A 130 -4.15 29.18 11.74
C GLY A 130 -4.52 30.13 10.58
N SER A 131 -4.62 29.63 9.35
CA SER A 131 -4.79 30.45 8.14
C SER A 131 -6.04 30.10 7.35
N ASP A 132 -6.49 31.02 6.48
CA ASP A 132 -7.71 30.89 5.65
C ASP A 132 -7.49 29.93 4.46
N VAL A 133 -7.20 28.66 4.78
CA VAL A 133 -7.02 27.59 3.80
C VAL A 133 -8.33 26.83 3.67
N THR A 134 -8.79 26.65 2.44
CA THR A 134 -9.98 25.85 2.14
C THR A 134 -9.81 24.40 2.64
N ALA A 135 -10.91 23.75 3.01
CA ALA A 135 -10.88 22.38 3.52
C ALA A 135 -10.15 21.42 2.55
N ASN A 136 -10.35 21.55 1.24
CA ASN A 136 -9.65 20.73 0.24
C ASN A 136 -8.12 20.84 0.33
N ASN A 137 -7.59 22.06 0.42
CA ASN A 137 -6.14 22.28 0.44
C ASN A 137 -5.50 21.88 1.78
N ARG A 138 -6.30 21.76 2.85
CA ARG A 138 -5.86 21.34 4.19
C ARG A 138 -5.94 19.83 4.40
N ASN A 139 -7.00 19.18 3.90
CA ASN A 139 -7.32 17.80 4.25
C ASN A 139 -6.38 16.78 3.57
N ASP A 140 -5.95 17.02 2.33
CA ASP A 140 -5.03 16.12 1.62
C ASP A 140 -3.64 16.04 2.28
N PRO A 141 -2.96 17.15 2.58
CA PRO A 141 -1.69 17.11 3.32
C PRO A 141 -1.83 16.45 4.70
N TRP A 142 -2.93 16.72 5.42
CA TRP A 142 -3.21 16.08 6.70
C TRP A 142 -3.33 14.56 6.55
N LEU A 143 -4.12 14.09 5.59
CA LEU A 143 -4.34 12.66 5.38
C LEU A 143 -3.06 11.97 4.88
N ASN A 144 -2.29 12.60 3.99
CA ASN A 144 -1.01 12.08 3.52
C ASN A 144 -0.01 11.94 4.65
N PHE A 145 0.05 12.91 5.58
CA PHE A 145 0.89 12.81 6.76
C PHE A 145 0.47 11.65 7.67
N GLY A 146 -0.84 11.47 7.88
CA GLY A 146 -1.37 10.31 8.59
C GLY A 146 -1.02 8.98 7.91
N LYS A 147 -1.08 8.91 6.57
CA LYS A 147 -0.64 7.74 5.78
C LYS A 147 0.84 7.45 5.97
N LEU A 148 1.69 8.48 5.96
CA LEU A 148 3.13 8.33 6.24
C LEU A 148 3.35 7.70 7.61
N LEU A 149 2.73 8.22 8.67
CA LEU A 149 2.86 7.66 10.01
C LEU A 149 2.38 6.20 10.06
N TYR A 150 1.24 5.90 9.42
CA TYR A 150 0.68 4.55 9.34
C TYR A 150 1.60 3.55 8.60
N GLN A 151 2.19 3.98 7.48
CA GLN A 151 3.08 3.17 6.63
C GLN A 151 4.46 2.97 7.26
N THR A 152 4.96 3.96 8.01
CA THR A 152 6.26 3.89 8.71
C THR A 152 6.19 3.09 10.02
N GLY A 153 5.02 2.51 10.36
CA GLY A 153 4.85 1.69 11.56
C GLY A 153 4.89 2.49 12.88
N GLN A 154 4.76 3.82 12.81
CA GLN A 154 4.72 4.69 13.99
C GLN A 154 3.32 4.65 14.63
N ASP A 155 2.91 3.47 15.09
CA ASP A 155 1.50 3.14 15.36
C ASP A 155 0.82 4.07 16.37
N SER A 156 1.47 4.33 17.50
CA SER A 156 0.92 5.21 18.53
C SER A 156 0.77 6.65 18.02
N LEU A 157 1.76 7.14 17.28
CA LEU A 157 1.73 8.48 16.69
C LEU A 157 0.67 8.60 15.60
N ALA A 158 0.62 7.60 14.70
CA ALA A 158 -0.38 7.52 13.64
C ALA A 158 -1.80 7.49 14.20
N LEU A 159 -2.03 6.66 15.22
CA LEU A 159 -3.33 6.51 15.86
C LEU A 159 -3.76 7.81 16.54
N ASN A 160 -2.89 8.42 17.34
CA ASN A 160 -3.18 9.70 18.00
C ASN A 160 -3.46 10.82 16.98
N PHE A 161 -2.70 10.87 15.89
CA PHE A 161 -2.87 11.88 14.85
C PHE A 161 -4.18 11.69 14.05
N LEU A 162 -4.49 10.47 13.64
CA LEU A 162 -5.66 10.16 12.80
C LEU A 162 -6.99 10.20 13.56
N ARG A 163 -6.94 10.14 14.89
CA ARG A 163 -8.10 10.22 15.79
C ARG A 163 -8.75 11.60 15.82
N ASP A 164 -7.99 12.66 15.59
CA ASP A 164 -8.48 14.05 15.57
C ASP A 164 -8.45 14.64 14.15
N PRO A 165 -9.46 14.35 13.31
CA PRO A 165 -9.49 14.79 11.93
C PRO A 165 -9.88 16.27 11.80
N PRO A 166 -9.41 16.97 10.77
CA PRO A 166 -9.96 18.27 10.41
C PRO A 166 -11.43 18.15 10.02
N SER A 167 -12.16 19.26 10.11
CA SER A 167 -13.54 19.31 9.64
C SER A 167 -13.65 19.05 8.12
N LEU A 168 -14.79 18.51 7.70
CA LEU A 168 -15.19 18.35 6.29
C LEU A 168 -14.31 17.37 5.47
N LEU A 169 -13.88 16.25 6.05
CA LEU A 169 -13.31 15.16 5.26
C LEU A 169 -14.33 14.66 4.22
N SER A 170 -13.87 14.42 3.00
CA SER A 170 -14.69 13.78 1.97
C SER A 170 -14.99 12.32 2.34
N PRO A 171 -16.03 11.69 1.76
CA PRO A 171 -16.31 10.28 2.01
C PRO A 171 -15.17 9.32 1.73
N LYS A 172 -14.35 9.64 0.74
CA LYS A 172 -13.15 8.89 0.44
C LYS A 172 -12.10 9.05 1.55
N GLN A 173 -11.75 10.30 1.88
CA GLN A 173 -10.75 10.60 2.90
C GLN A 173 -11.11 10.00 4.26
N GLU A 174 -12.38 10.09 4.64
CA GLU A 174 -12.89 9.51 5.87
C GLU A 174 -12.83 7.96 5.85
N SER A 175 -13.16 7.34 4.71
CA SER A 175 -13.06 5.89 4.58
C SER A 175 -11.62 5.40 4.63
N GLU A 176 -10.69 6.11 3.99
CA GLU A 176 -9.25 5.82 4.06
C GLU A 176 -8.73 5.96 5.50
N ARG A 177 -9.09 7.04 6.19
CA ARG A 177 -8.77 7.27 7.60
C ARG A 177 -9.28 6.14 8.48
N MET A 178 -10.54 5.77 8.35
CA MET A 178 -11.17 4.74 9.18
C MET A 178 -10.53 3.36 8.97
N VAL A 179 -10.16 3.00 7.74
CA VAL A 179 -9.40 1.77 7.49
C VAL A 179 -8.05 1.80 8.20
N MET A 180 -7.31 2.93 8.17
CA MET A 180 -6.03 3.04 8.87
C MET A 180 -6.20 2.97 10.39
N VAL A 181 -7.13 3.75 10.97
CA VAL A 181 -7.39 3.79 12.42
C VAL A 181 -7.79 2.41 12.94
N THR A 182 -8.65 1.69 12.23
CA THR A 182 -9.13 0.38 12.68
C THR A 182 -8.07 -0.70 12.55
N ASN A 183 -7.23 -0.66 11.51
CA ASN A 183 -6.07 -1.53 11.40
C ASN A 183 -5.03 -1.25 12.50
N LEU A 184 -4.81 0.03 12.85
CA LEU A 184 -3.94 0.45 13.96
C LEU A 184 -4.45 -0.09 15.30
N LEU A 185 -5.74 0.07 15.58
CA LEU A 185 -6.39 -0.47 16.78
C LEU A 185 -6.23 -2.00 16.86
N ALA A 186 -6.49 -2.70 15.75
CA ALA A 186 -6.38 -4.15 15.67
C ALA A 186 -4.94 -4.65 15.92
N ARG A 187 -3.90 -3.92 15.48
CA ARG A 187 -2.50 -4.35 15.67
C ARG A 187 -1.85 -3.89 16.97
N THR A 188 -2.39 -2.86 17.63
CA THR A 188 -1.86 -2.30 18.89
C THR A 188 -2.48 -2.91 20.15
N ASP A 189 -2.98 -4.15 20.07
CA ASP A 189 -3.65 -4.90 21.16
C ASP A 189 -4.97 -4.27 21.65
N HIS A 190 -5.67 -3.55 20.76
CA HIS A 190 -7.01 -3.01 21.00
C HIS A 190 -8.03 -3.55 19.97
N PRO A 191 -8.20 -4.88 19.85
CA PRO A 191 -9.09 -5.48 18.85
C PRO A 191 -10.55 -5.09 19.06
N GLU A 192 -10.99 -4.94 20.31
CA GLU A 192 -12.39 -4.58 20.62
C GLU A 192 -12.72 -3.15 20.17
N ASP A 193 -11.80 -2.21 20.34
CA ASP A 193 -11.94 -0.84 19.84
C ASP A 193 -12.07 -0.83 18.31
N ALA A 194 -11.32 -1.70 17.62
CA ALA A 194 -11.42 -1.87 16.17
C ALA A 194 -12.78 -2.45 15.77
N VAL A 195 -13.26 -3.49 16.46
CA VAL A 195 -14.57 -4.10 16.24
C VAL A 195 -15.67 -3.05 16.43
N GLU A 196 -15.59 -2.25 17.48
CA GLU A 196 -16.58 -1.20 17.77
C GLU A 196 -16.63 -0.14 16.65
N ALA A 197 -15.46 0.37 16.26
CA ALA A 197 -15.36 1.34 15.18
C ALA A 197 -15.90 0.77 13.86
N LEU A 198 -15.52 -0.46 13.49
CA LEU A 198 -15.91 -1.09 12.24
C LEU A 198 -17.38 -1.51 12.18
N GLN A 199 -18.00 -1.93 13.30
CA GLN A 199 -19.41 -2.32 13.31
C GLN A 199 -20.37 -1.14 13.12
N THR A 200 -19.95 0.06 13.55
CA THR A 200 -20.72 1.30 13.42
C THR A 200 -20.40 2.07 12.15
N PHE A 201 -19.25 1.82 11.53
CA PHE A 201 -18.78 2.57 10.38
C PHE A 201 -19.71 2.41 9.17
N GLN A 202 -20.06 3.56 8.58
CA GLN A 202 -20.91 3.63 7.39
C GLN A 202 -20.19 4.45 6.32
N THR A 203 -20.29 4.05 5.06
CA THR A 203 -19.75 4.82 3.93
C THR A 203 -20.59 4.57 2.68
N PRO A 204 -20.80 5.60 1.83
CA PRO A 204 -21.44 5.41 0.53
C PRO A 204 -20.53 4.70 -0.47
N LEU A 205 -19.21 4.61 -0.20
CA LEU A 205 -18.26 3.95 -1.10
C LEU A 205 -18.29 2.44 -0.92
N ARG A 206 -18.78 1.74 -1.95
CA ARG A 206 -19.00 0.29 -1.91
C ARG A 206 -17.74 -0.52 -1.58
N TYR A 207 -16.62 -0.16 -2.19
CA TYR A 207 -15.33 -0.83 -1.96
C TYR A 207 -14.92 -0.74 -0.49
N TYR A 208 -14.91 0.46 0.09
CA TYR A 208 -14.54 0.68 1.49
C TYR A 208 -15.53 0.04 2.45
N ARG A 209 -16.82 -0.02 2.12
CA ARG A 209 -17.81 -0.75 2.91
C ARG A 209 -17.47 -2.24 2.97
N LYS A 210 -17.16 -2.85 1.83
CA LYS A 210 -16.73 -4.26 1.73
C LYS A 210 -15.44 -4.51 2.49
N LEU A 211 -14.44 -3.66 2.30
CA LEU A 211 -13.15 -3.74 2.99
C LEU A 211 -13.31 -3.62 4.51
N SER A 212 -14.18 -2.71 4.98
CA SER A 212 -14.43 -2.53 6.42
C SER A 212 -15.10 -3.76 7.05
N ARG A 213 -16.04 -4.40 6.33
CA ARG A 213 -16.63 -5.69 6.78
C ARG A 213 -15.61 -6.81 6.79
N TYR A 214 -14.72 -6.85 5.81
CA TYR A 214 -13.63 -7.80 5.80
C TYR A 214 -12.69 -7.59 7.01
N ASN A 215 -12.27 -6.34 7.26
CA ASN A 215 -11.44 -6.00 8.41
C ASN A 215 -12.15 -6.28 9.74
N LEU A 216 -13.48 -6.11 9.82
CA LEU A 216 -14.26 -6.47 11.01
C LEU A 216 -14.18 -7.98 11.28
N ALA A 217 -14.33 -8.80 10.24
CA ALA A 217 -14.18 -10.25 10.37
C ALA A 217 -12.77 -10.62 10.86
N LEU A 218 -11.73 -9.96 10.36
CA LEU A 218 -10.36 -10.19 10.84
C LEU A 218 -10.15 -9.75 12.29
N ALA A 219 -10.67 -8.58 12.69
CA ALA A 219 -10.56 -8.07 14.05
C ALA A 219 -11.24 -9.03 15.06
N LEU A 220 -12.39 -9.59 14.70
CA LEU A 220 -13.08 -10.62 15.50
C LEU A 220 -12.25 -11.91 15.67
N LEU A 221 -11.43 -12.27 14.68
CA LEU A 221 -10.59 -13.46 14.72
C LEU A 221 -9.29 -13.26 15.50
N GLN A 222 -8.96 -12.03 15.89
CA GLN A 222 -7.78 -11.77 16.70
C GLN A 222 -7.95 -12.41 18.08
N LYS A 223 -6.95 -13.20 18.48
CA LYS A 223 -6.95 -13.85 19.79
C LYS A 223 -6.64 -12.80 20.86
N LYS A 224 -7.31 -12.92 22.00
CA LYS A 224 -6.98 -12.16 23.21
C LYS A 224 -5.51 -12.38 23.55
N HIS A 225 -4.74 -11.31 23.69
CA HIS A 225 -3.39 -11.38 24.22
C HIS A 225 -3.45 -11.84 25.68
N LEU A 226 -2.70 -12.89 26.02
CA LEU A 226 -2.63 -13.44 27.37
C LEU A 226 -1.30 -13.04 28.01
N GLU A 227 -1.35 -12.55 29.25
CA GLU A 227 -0.12 -12.36 30.02
C GLU A 227 0.53 -13.70 30.35
N LYS A 228 1.82 -13.64 30.73
CA LYS A 228 2.56 -14.82 31.17
C LYS A 228 1.84 -15.40 32.40
N ASP A 229 1.36 -16.63 32.27
CA ASP A 229 0.56 -17.40 33.23
C ASP A 229 -0.97 -17.15 33.25
N GLU A 230 -1.51 -16.24 32.43
CA GLU A 230 -2.97 -16.08 32.27
C GLU A 230 -3.54 -17.15 31.33
N LYS A 231 -4.61 -17.83 31.77
CA LYS A 231 -5.35 -18.79 30.94
C LYS A 231 -6.69 -18.18 30.52
N LEU A 232 -7.11 -18.49 29.30
CA LEU A 232 -8.46 -18.15 28.82
C LEU A 232 -9.52 -18.69 29.79
N THR A 233 -10.43 -17.83 30.23
CA THR A 233 -11.59 -18.26 31.03
C THR A 233 -12.61 -18.97 30.13
N PRO A 234 -13.52 -19.80 30.68
CA PRO A 234 -14.62 -20.37 29.90
C PRO A 234 -15.45 -19.32 29.16
N LYS A 235 -15.60 -18.12 29.74
CA LYS A 235 -16.27 -16.99 29.10
C LYS A 235 -15.46 -16.46 27.91
N ASP A 236 -14.14 -16.28 28.04
CA ASP A 236 -13.30 -15.83 26.92
C ASP A 236 -13.35 -16.83 25.75
N ILE A 237 -13.34 -18.14 26.04
CA ILE A 237 -13.46 -19.19 25.01
C ILE A 237 -14.82 -19.11 24.31
N GLN A 238 -15.90 -18.86 25.05
CA GLN A 238 -17.24 -18.71 24.48
C GLN A 238 -17.32 -17.48 23.57
N VAL A 239 -16.81 -16.33 24.03
CA VAL A 239 -16.74 -15.10 23.22
C VAL A 239 -15.92 -15.33 21.96
N GLN A 240 -14.77 -15.98 22.06
CA GLN A 240 -13.93 -16.29 20.90
C GLN A 240 -14.67 -17.15 19.86
N LYS A 241 -15.46 -18.13 20.29
CA LYS A 241 -16.30 -18.94 19.40
C LYS A 241 -17.40 -18.12 18.73
N GLU A 242 -18.03 -17.20 19.46
CA GLU A 242 -19.06 -16.31 18.93
C GLU A 242 -18.50 -15.31 17.92
N HIS A 243 -17.30 -14.79 18.18
CA HIS A 243 -16.55 -13.93 17.27
C HIS A 243 -16.17 -14.69 16.00
N GLU A 244 -15.68 -15.92 16.13
CA GLU A 244 -15.33 -16.78 14.99
C GLU A 244 -16.56 -17.09 14.11
N LEU A 245 -17.71 -17.39 14.73
CA LEU A 245 -18.96 -17.61 14.00
C LEU A 245 -19.43 -16.34 13.29
N SER A 246 -19.31 -15.18 13.95
CA SER A 246 -19.66 -13.89 13.38
C SER A 246 -18.76 -13.51 12.22
N ALA A 247 -17.45 -13.72 12.35
CA ALA A 247 -16.48 -13.53 11.28
C ALA A 247 -16.78 -14.44 10.08
N THR A 248 -17.05 -15.73 10.32
CA THR A 248 -17.43 -16.69 9.28
C THR A 248 -18.68 -16.22 8.51
N ARG A 249 -19.71 -15.77 9.24
CA ARG A 249 -20.96 -15.26 8.64
C ARG A 249 -20.72 -14.00 7.81
N ILE A 250 -19.91 -13.07 8.31
CA ILE A 250 -19.57 -11.84 7.57
C ILE A 250 -18.85 -12.21 6.27
N LEU A 251 -17.86 -13.10 6.32
CA LEU A 251 -17.12 -13.53 5.13
C LEU A 251 -18.02 -14.26 4.11
N ASP A 252 -18.94 -15.12 4.57
CA ASP A 252 -19.96 -15.76 3.72
C ASP A 252 -20.87 -14.75 3.02
N ASP A 253 -21.32 -13.72 3.75
CA ASP A 253 -22.15 -12.64 3.20
C ASP A 253 -21.36 -11.87 2.14
N LEU A 254 -20.09 -11.53 2.42
CA LEU A 254 -19.22 -10.84 1.47
C LEU A 254 -18.93 -11.64 0.20
N MET A 255 -18.80 -12.97 0.30
CA MET A 255 -18.66 -13.87 -0.85
C MET A 255 -19.90 -13.90 -1.74
N LYS A 256 -21.08 -13.69 -1.15
CA LYS A 256 -22.36 -13.56 -1.87
C LYS A 256 -22.64 -12.12 -2.30
N ASP A 257 -21.66 -11.23 -2.12
CA ASP A 257 -21.75 -9.78 -2.36
C ASP A 257 -22.91 -9.11 -1.58
N LYS A 258 -23.23 -9.68 -0.42
CA LYS A 258 -24.24 -9.18 0.52
C LYS A 258 -23.55 -8.42 1.64
N MET A 259 -24.07 -7.24 1.95
CA MET A 259 -23.60 -6.40 3.07
C MET A 259 -24.79 -5.93 3.90
N PRO A 260 -25.50 -6.84 4.60
CA PRO A 260 -26.65 -6.47 5.40
C PRO A 260 -26.24 -5.49 6.53
N PRO A 261 -27.18 -4.69 7.06
CA PRO A 261 -26.96 -3.93 8.28
C PRO A 261 -26.44 -4.83 9.40
N LEU A 262 -25.41 -4.39 10.13
CA LEU A 262 -24.90 -5.14 11.27
C LEU A 262 -25.82 -4.92 12.46
N LYS A 263 -26.08 -6.02 13.18
CA LYS A 263 -26.44 -5.93 14.59
C LYS A 263 -25.13 -5.74 15.38
N PRO A 264 -25.09 -4.87 16.40
CA PRO A 264 -23.91 -4.72 17.24
C PRO A 264 -23.45 -6.08 17.77
N ILE A 265 -22.17 -6.40 17.56
CA ILE A 265 -21.53 -7.65 17.99
C ILE A 265 -21.03 -7.49 19.42
N ILE A 266 -20.45 -6.32 19.73
CA ILE A 266 -20.04 -5.92 21.07
C ILE A 266 -20.78 -4.66 21.51
N THR A 267 -21.02 -4.51 22.81
CA THR A 267 -21.58 -3.26 23.36
C THR A 267 -20.48 -2.24 23.67
N PRO A 268 -20.73 -0.92 23.55
CA PRO A 268 -19.76 0.13 23.89
C PRO A 268 -19.19 0.02 25.31
N SER A 269 -19.98 -0.52 26.25
CA SER A 269 -19.55 -0.75 27.64
C SER A 269 -18.53 -1.89 27.79
N GLU A 270 -18.60 -2.94 26.97
CA GLU A 270 -17.69 -4.08 26.99
C GLU A 270 -16.31 -3.69 26.42
N SER A 271 -16.31 -2.86 25.37
CA SER A 271 -15.12 -2.21 24.80
C SER A 271 -14.38 -1.35 25.84
N ALA A 272 -15.10 -0.48 26.56
CA ALA A 272 -14.54 0.35 27.63
C ALA A 272 -13.97 -0.45 28.82
N LEU A 273 -14.52 -1.63 29.10
CA LEU A 273 -14.02 -2.56 30.13
C LEU A 273 -12.76 -3.31 29.69
N ALA A 274 -12.66 -3.67 28.40
CA ALA A 274 -11.49 -4.31 27.81
C ALA A 274 -10.29 -3.35 27.71
N SER A 275 -10.51 -2.14 27.19
CA SER A 275 -9.48 -1.09 27.07
C SER A 275 -8.95 -0.60 28.43
N LYS A 276 -9.74 -0.72 29.51
CA LYS A 276 -9.29 -0.42 30.88
C LYS A 276 -8.24 -1.42 31.38
N LYS A 277 -8.29 -2.68 30.95
CA LYS A 277 -7.31 -3.70 31.33
C LYS A 277 -5.99 -3.53 30.56
N SER A 278 -6.02 -3.25 29.25
CA SER A 278 -4.79 -3.03 28.48
C SER A 278 -4.06 -1.74 28.89
N ASN A 279 -4.80 -0.65 29.15
CA ASN A 279 -4.18 0.63 29.52
C ASN A 279 -3.53 0.64 30.92
N GLN A 280 -3.94 -0.22 31.86
CA GLN A 280 -3.26 -0.36 33.15
C GLN A 280 -1.86 -1.00 33.03
N VAL A 281 -1.59 -1.70 31.92
CA VAL A 281 -0.32 -2.36 31.65
C VAL A 281 0.65 -1.41 30.94
N ALA A 282 0.16 -0.56 30.04
CA ALA A 282 0.97 0.45 29.36
C ALA A 282 1.52 1.55 30.29
N GLU A 283 0.90 1.78 31.45
CA GLU A 283 1.32 2.82 32.42
C GLU A 283 2.60 2.43 33.21
N LYS A 284 3.11 1.20 33.05
CA LYS A 284 4.35 0.73 33.70
C LYS A 284 5.63 1.01 32.92
N ASP A 285 5.56 1.28 31.62
CA ASP A 285 6.71 1.70 30.82
C ASP A 285 6.71 3.22 30.62
N LYS A 286 7.07 3.95 31.68
CA LYS A 286 7.43 5.37 31.57
C LYS A 286 8.78 5.49 30.87
N VAL A 287 8.77 5.55 29.55
CA VAL A 287 9.89 6.14 28.81
C VAL A 287 9.83 7.65 28.99
N VAL A 288 10.72 8.17 29.82
CA VAL A 288 11.02 9.60 29.92
C VAL A 288 11.73 10.01 28.63
N GLY A 289 10.97 10.54 27.67
CA GLY A 289 11.47 11.15 26.44
C GLY A 289 11.20 12.65 26.45
N TYR A 290 12.24 13.45 26.25
CA TYR A 290 12.21 14.91 26.30
C TYR A 290 11.12 15.54 25.43
N ASP A 291 10.32 16.40 26.06
CA ASP A 291 9.31 17.24 25.43
C ASP A 291 9.98 18.51 24.84
N GLN A 292 9.97 18.64 23.51
CA GLN A 292 10.31 19.87 22.77
C GLN A 292 9.39 20.10 21.57
N ASN A 293 8.18 19.51 21.56
CA ASN A 293 7.25 19.68 20.44
C ASN A 293 5.98 20.36 20.93
N GLY A 294 5.76 21.61 20.48
CA GLY A 294 4.65 22.49 20.86
C GLY A 294 3.26 21.98 20.46
N TRP A 295 2.81 20.91 21.11
CA TRP A 295 1.42 20.46 21.15
C TRP A 295 0.90 20.69 22.57
N SER A 296 0.64 21.95 22.94
CA SER A 296 -0.14 22.23 24.14
C SER A 296 -1.63 22.13 23.80
N SER A 297 -2.18 20.93 23.89
CA SER A 297 -3.60 20.78 24.21
C SER A 297 -3.69 20.05 25.53
N SER A 298 -4.05 20.80 26.57
CA SER A 298 -4.25 20.34 27.93
C SER A 298 -5.43 19.37 28.00
N TYR A 299 -5.16 18.07 27.95
CA TYR A 299 -6.11 17.03 28.35
C TYR A 299 -5.88 16.69 29.83
N SER A 300 -6.67 17.35 30.68
CA SER A 300 -6.80 17.00 32.09
C SER A 300 -7.37 15.58 32.21
N TYR A 301 -6.54 14.61 32.58
CA TYR A 301 -6.96 13.26 32.96
C TYR A 301 -7.77 13.31 34.26
N ASN A 302 -9.08 13.54 34.15
CA ASN A 302 -10.00 13.38 35.27
C ASN A 302 -10.48 11.93 35.31
N LYS A 303 -10.23 11.27 36.45
CA LYS A 303 -10.46 9.85 36.71
C LYS A 303 -11.96 9.56 36.87
N LYS A 304 -12.71 9.58 35.77
CA LYS A 304 -14.10 9.10 35.66
C LYS A 304 -14.24 8.36 34.34
N TYR A 305 -14.98 7.23 34.35
CA TYR A 305 -15.33 6.35 33.22
C TYR A 305 -14.94 6.91 31.85
N LYS A 306 -13.97 6.28 31.15
CA LYS A 306 -13.79 6.56 29.72
C LYS A 306 -14.99 5.93 28.99
N PRO A 307 -15.88 6.72 28.37
CA PRO A 307 -16.88 6.17 27.46
C PRO A 307 -16.17 5.56 26.24
N SER A 308 -16.90 4.84 25.40
CA SER A 308 -16.32 4.20 24.23
C SER A 308 -15.61 5.22 23.32
N LEU A 309 -14.61 4.80 22.53
CA LEU A 309 -13.85 5.70 21.66
C LEU A 309 -14.73 6.48 20.65
N ILE A 310 -15.90 5.92 20.35
CA ILE A 310 -16.90 6.50 19.46
C ILE A 310 -17.74 7.52 20.22
N GLU A 311 -18.19 7.18 21.43
CA GLU A 311 -18.99 8.05 22.30
C GLU A 311 -18.18 9.25 22.81
N SER A 312 -16.88 9.07 23.06
CA SER A 312 -15.95 10.15 23.43
C SER A 312 -15.64 11.09 22.26
N ARG A 313 -16.13 10.80 21.05
CA ARG A 313 -15.79 11.47 19.79
C ARG A 313 -14.28 11.45 19.48
N GLU A 314 -13.53 10.55 20.13
CA GLU A 314 -12.08 10.40 19.95
C GLU A 314 -11.71 9.76 18.61
N ILE A 315 -12.66 9.20 17.86
CA ILE A 315 -12.45 8.74 16.48
C ILE A 315 -12.96 9.79 15.47
N GLY A 316 -13.39 10.99 15.89
CA GLY A 316 -14.19 11.88 15.05
C GLY A 316 -15.57 11.26 14.75
N ASN A 317 -16.57 12.04 14.36
CA ASN A 317 -17.91 11.50 14.10
C ASN A 317 -17.81 10.39 13.01
N GLY A 318 -17.88 9.11 13.39
CA GLY A 318 -17.93 7.95 12.48
C GLY A 318 -19.15 7.91 11.55
N SER A 319 -19.86 9.04 11.44
CA SER A 319 -21.04 9.29 10.63
C SER A 319 -21.06 10.74 10.13
N THR A 320 -19.91 11.33 9.74
CA THR A 320 -19.90 12.65 9.06
C THR A 320 -20.70 12.65 7.76
N PHE A 321 -21.08 11.48 7.26
CA PHE A 321 -22.02 11.37 6.16
C PHE A 321 -23.39 11.86 6.55
N THR A 322 -23.84 12.90 5.86
CA THR A 322 -25.25 13.30 5.90
C THR A 322 -26.10 12.11 5.48
N LYS A 323 -27.29 11.96 6.08
CA LYS A 323 -28.25 10.92 5.65
C LYS A 323 -28.47 10.93 4.13
N SER A 324 -28.39 12.11 3.50
CA SER A 324 -28.46 12.28 2.04
C SER A 324 -27.29 11.64 1.28
N ALA A 325 -26.06 11.71 1.80
CA ALA A 325 -24.90 11.07 1.21
C ALA A 325 -24.97 9.53 1.28
N LEU A 326 -25.62 8.99 2.31
CA LEU A 326 -25.84 7.55 2.49
C LEU A 326 -27.07 7.02 1.73
N SER A 327 -28.03 7.88 1.38
CA SER A 327 -29.27 7.50 0.69
C SER A 327 -29.19 7.56 -0.84
N GLY A 328 -28.12 8.12 -1.41
CA GLY A 328 -27.95 8.39 -2.85
C GLY A 328 -27.52 7.19 -3.71
N GLY A 329 -27.46 5.98 -3.17
CA GLY A 329 -26.87 4.81 -3.82
C GLY A 329 -25.36 4.70 -3.57
N ASP A 330 -24.74 3.65 -4.11
CA ASP A 330 -23.30 3.42 -3.96
C ASP A 330 -22.51 4.42 -4.81
N LEU A 331 -21.60 5.15 -4.17
CA LEU A 331 -20.62 6.00 -4.86
C LEU A 331 -19.45 5.14 -5.36
N ILE A 332 -18.97 5.45 -6.56
CA ILE A 332 -17.79 4.84 -7.17
C ILE A 332 -16.58 5.71 -6.86
N ASP A 333 -15.50 5.08 -6.40
CA ASP A 333 -14.18 5.71 -6.34
C ASP A 333 -13.40 5.27 -7.59
N ASP A 334 -13.27 6.17 -8.57
CA ASP A 334 -12.62 5.89 -9.85
C ASP A 334 -11.14 5.49 -9.71
N SER A 335 -10.52 5.75 -8.55
CA SER A 335 -9.15 5.28 -8.28
C SER A 335 -9.09 3.78 -7.97
N ILE A 336 -10.20 3.16 -7.58
CA ILE A 336 -10.27 1.73 -7.30
C ILE A 336 -10.45 0.98 -8.62
N THR A 337 -9.42 0.24 -9.00
CA THR A 337 -9.40 -0.58 -10.20
C THR A 337 -10.25 -1.84 -10.05
N THR A 338 -10.72 -2.37 -11.18
CA THR A 338 -11.38 -3.69 -11.23
C THR A 338 -10.49 -4.79 -10.64
N ARG A 339 -9.17 -4.68 -10.82
CA ARG A 339 -8.19 -5.61 -10.26
C ARG A 339 -8.12 -5.55 -8.74
N GLU A 340 -8.11 -4.36 -8.14
CA GLU A 340 -8.13 -4.24 -6.66
C GLU A 340 -9.41 -4.79 -6.05
N SER A 341 -10.55 -4.57 -6.71
CA SER A 341 -11.83 -5.15 -6.30
C SER A 341 -11.83 -6.68 -6.40
N ALA A 342 -11.26 -7.24 -7.48
CA ALA A 342 -11.08 -8.68 -7.63
C ALA A 342 -10.12 -9.26 -6.58
N ASN A 343 -8.99 -8.60 -6.33
CA ASN A 343 -8.03 -8.99 -5.30
C ASN A 343 -8.65 -9.01 -3.90
N LEU A 344 -9.55 -8.07 -3.57
CA LEU A 344 -10.29 -8.10 -2.31
C LEU A 344 -11.22 -9.33 -2.24
N ASN A 345 -11.88 -9.70 -3.33
CA ASN A 345 -12.72 -10.90 -3.38
C ASN A 345 -11.90 -12.19 -3.18
N ASP A 346 -10.75 -12.30 -3.85
CA ASP A 346 -9.84 -13.44 -3.71
C ASP A 346 -9.32 -13.54 -2.26
N LYS A 347 -8.99 -12.40 -1.64
CA LYS A 347 -8.57 -12.34 -0.24
C LYS A 347 -9.68 -12.80 0.72
N ILE A 348 -10.93 -12.40 0.47
CA ILE A 348 -12.10 -12.84 1.25
C ILE A 348 -12.30 -14.35 1.09
N ALA A 349 -12.26 -14.86 -0.14
CA ALA A 349 -12.42 -16.28 -0.46
C ALA A 349 -11.38 -17.15 0.26
N LEU A 350 -10.11 -16.72 0.23
CA LEU A 350 -9.04 -17.41 0.94
C LEU A 350 -9.23 -17.38 2.45
N SER A 351 -9.51 -16.21 3.02
CA SER A 351 -9.72 -16.08 4.46
C SER A 351 -10.85 -16.98 4.95
N LEU A 352 -11.95 -17.04 4.19
CA LEU A 352 -13.07 -17.93 4.47
C LEU A 352 -12.66 -19.41 4.33
N ALA A 353 -11.95 -19.79 3.28
CA ALA A 353 -11.51 -21.16 3.05
C ALA A 353 -10.60 -21.66 4.18
N TYR A 354 -9.63 -20.85 4.61
CA TYR A 354 -8.78 -21.17 5.76
C TYR A 354 -9.58 -21.33 7.04
N LEU A 355 -10.51 -20.42 7.31
CA LEU A 355 -11.34 -20.50 8.51
C LEU A 355 -12.18 -21.79 8.53
N ARG A 356 -12.75 -22.17 7.38
CA ARG A 356 -13.49 -23.43 7.20
C ARG A 356 -12.58 -24.66 7.36
N LEU A 357 -11.35 -24.62 6.87
CA LEU A 357 -10.38 -25.72 7.05
C LEU A 357 -9.99 -25.93 8.52
N ILE A 358 -9.76 -24.85 9.27
CA ILE A 358 -9.44 -24.91 10.70
C ILE A 358 -10.60 -25.52 11.49
N ARG A 359 -11.83 -25.28 11.04
CA ARG A 359 -13.07 -25.83 11.62
C ARG A 359 -13.42 -27.25 11.17
N ASP A 360 -12.55 -27.90 10.39
CA ASP A 360 -12.80 -29.22 9.81
C ASP A 360 -14.06 -29.25 8.91
N GLU A 361 -14.30 -28.17 8.16
CA GLU A 361 -15.41 -28.02 7.21
C GLU A 361 -14.90 -27.94 5.74
N PRO A 362 -14.18 -28.97 5.23
CA PRO A 362 -13.49 -28.89 3.95
C PRO A 362 -14.43 -28.75 2.73
N GLU A 363 -15.67 -29.23 2.81
CA GLU A 363 -16.68 -29.06 1.76
C GLU A 363 -17.11 -27.59 1.57
N LEU A 364 -17.21 -26.86 2.68
CA LEU A 364 -17.50 -25.42 2.65
C LEU A 364 -16.27 -24.64 2.21
N ALA A 365 -15.07 -25.04 2.66
CA ALA A 365 -13.81 -24.45 2.21
C ALA A 365 -13.64 -24.55 0.68
N LYS A 366 -13.94 -25.73 0.11
CA LYS A 366 -13.95 -25.98 -1.34
C LYS A 366 -14.84 -24.99 -2.10
N THR A 367 -16.01 -24.70 -1.55
CA THR A 367 -16.98 -23.79 -2.18
C THR A 367 -16.49 -22.35 -2.17
N ALA A 368 -15.74 -21.93 -1.15
CA ALA A 368 -15.20 -20.58 -1.03
C ALA A 368 -14.17 -20.25 -2.13
N LEU A 369 -13.31 -21.19 -2.51
CA LEU A 369 -12.22 -20.95 -3.48
C LEU A 369 -12.63 -21.05 -4.95
N ARG A 370 -13.88 -21.43 -5.26
CA ARG A 370 -14.30 -21.77 -6.63
C ARG A 370 -14.05 -20.67 -7.68
N ASN A 371 -14.10 -19.40 -7.26
CA ASN A 371 -14.01 -18.25 -8.16
C ASN A 371 -12.70 -17.45 -8.01
N VAL A 372 -11.71 -17.97 -7.27
CA VAL A 372 -10.43 -17.29 -7.12
C VAL A 372 -9.69 -17.29 -8.46
N GLN A 373 -9.13 -16.15 -8.83
CA GLN A 373 -8.46 -16.01 -10.12
C GLN A 373 -7.16 -16.83 -10.14
N LEU A 374 -6.80 -17.37 -11.31
CA LEU A 374 -5.56 -18.14 -11.50
C LEU A 374 -4.31 -17.27 -11.69
N ASP A 375 -4.52 -15.97 -11.93
CA ASP A 375 -3.47 -14.96 -12.20
C ASP A 375 -3.57 -13.74 -11.25
N SER A 376 -4.03 -13.97 -10.01
CA SER A 376 -4.00 -12.96 -8.95
C SER A 376 -2.79 -13.16 -8.03
N PRO A 377 -2.43 -12.15 -7.22
CA PRO A 377 -1.37 -12.29 -6.21
C PRO A 377 -1.59 -13.43 -5.22
N TYR A 378 -2.83 -13.95 -5.15
CA TYR A 378 -3.20 -15.01 -4.22
C TYR A 378 -3.34 -16.39 -4.86
N SER A 379 -3.07 -16.53 -6.17
CA SER A 379 -3.32 -17.78 -6.90
C SER A 379 -2.47 -18.95 -6.44
N ASN A 380 -1.18 -18.74 -6.10
CA ASN A 380 -0.33 -19.80 -5.57
C ASN A 380 -0.88 -20.34 -4.25
N GLN A 381 -1.27 -19.43 -3.36
CA GLN A 381 -1.89 -19.77 -2.09
C GLN A 381 -3.23 -20.46 -2.28
N ALA A 382 -4.04 -20.04 -3.25
CA ALA A 382 -5.32 -20.67 -3.57
C ALA A 382 -5.17 -22.09 -4.15
N LEU A 383 -4.18 -22.31 -5.03
CA LEU A 383 -3.87 -23.64 -5.54
C LEU A 383 -3.40 -24.58 -4.43
N LEU A 384 -2.48 -24.13 -3.58
CA LEU A 384 -2.00 -24.91 -2.45
C LEU A 384 -3.12 -25.22 -1.44
N THR A 385 -3.91 -24.20 -1.09
CA THR A 385 -5.07 -24.37 -0.19
C THR A 385 -6.10 -25.33 -0.79
N SER A 386 -6.34 -25.25 -2.10
CA SER A 386 -7.22 -26.21 -2.80
C SER A 386 -6.67 -27.63 -2.72
N ALA A 387 -5.36 -27.82 -2.92
CA ALA A 387 -4.72 -29.13 -2.77
C ALA A 387 -4.91 -29.70 -1.35
N HIS A 388 -4.71 -28.87 -0.32
CA HIS A 388 -4.99 -29.23 1.08
C HIS A 388 -6.46 -29.55 1.33
N ILE A 389 -7.41 -28.77 0.78
CA ILE A 389 -8.85 -29.04 0.91
C ILE A 389 -9.19 -30.43 0.35
N TYR A 390 -8.78 -30.73 -0.87
CA TYR A 390 -9.08 -32.02 -1.49
C TYR A 390 -8.34 -33.18 -0.80
N TYR A 391 -7.14 -32.92 -0.27
CA TYR A 391 -6.42 -33.90 0.54
C TYR A 391 -7.20 -34.26 1.81
N ARG A 392 -7.74 -33.26 2.52
CA ARG A 392 -8.60 -33.46 3.70
C ARG A 392 -9.91 -34.17 3.39
N LEU A 393 -10.44 -33.98 2.18
CA LEU A 393 -11.58 -34.72 1.65
C LEU A 393 -11.25 -36.16 1.22
N LYS A 394 -9.97 -36.58 1.33
CA LYS A 394 -9.45 -37.86 0.81
C LYS A 394 -9.66 -38.03 -0.70
N ASP A 395 -9.86 -36.93 -1.41
CA ASP A 395 -9.90 -36.87 -2.86
C ASP A 395 -8.48 -36.55 -3.36
N TYR A 396 -7.61 -37.52 -3.16
CA TYR A 396 -6.21 -37.44 -3.51
C TYR A 396 -5.98 -37.17 -5.00
N PRO A 397 -6.78 -37.72 -5.97
CA PRO A 397 -6.64 -37.35 -7.38
C PRO A 397 -6.82 -35.86 -7.64
N ARG A 398 -7.82 -35.21 -7.03
CA ARG A 398 -8.00 -33.75 -7.18
C ARG A 398 -6.91 -32.98 -6.45
N SER A 399 -6.51 -33.41 -5.26
CA SER A 399 -5.38 -32.81 -4.54
C SER A 399 -4.10 -32.81 -5.38
N PHE A 400 -3.81 -33.95 -6.03
CA PHE A 400 -2.72 -34.09 -6.99
C PHE A 400 -2.88 -33.12 -8.16
N ASN A 401 -4.06 -32.96 -8.74
CA ASN A 401 -4.26 -32.04 -9.87
C ASN A 401 -3.94 -30.58 -9.52
N PHE A 402 -4.41 -30.09 -8.36
CA PHE A 402 -4.13 -28.72 -7.92
C PHE A 402 -2.66 -28.49 -7.59
N SER A 403 -2.05 -29.42 -6.85
CA SER A 403 -0.61 -29.35 -6.56
C SER A 403 0.24 -29.51 -7.82
N ASN A 404 -0.16 -30.36 -8.76
CA ASN A 404 0.52 -30.55 -10.04
C ASN A 404 0.44 -29.30 -10.94
N GLU A 405 -0.62 -28.51 -10.83
CA GLU A 405 -0.70 -27.22 -11.50
C GLU A 405 0.21 -26.17 -10.83
N LEU A 406 0.26 -26.18 -9.50
CA LEU A 406 1.12 -25.29 -8.72
C LEU A 406 2.61 -25.51 -9.02
N VAL A 407 3.07 -26.77 -9.11
CA VAL A 407 4.50 -27.08 -9.34
C VAL A 407 5.05 -26.67 -10.71
N LYS A 408 4.17 -26.32 -11.66
CA LYS A 408 4.56 -25.78 -12.98
C LYS A 408 5.01 -24.31 -12.89
N ARG A 409 4.75 -23.65 -11.77
CA ARG A 409 5.13 -22.26 -11.52
C ARG A 409 6.60 -22.19 -11.08
N ASN A 410 7.05 -21.01 -10.67
CA ASN A 410 8.45 -20.78 -10.33
C ASN A 410 8.91 -21.68 -9.15
N PRO A 411 9.89 -22.59 -9.33
CA PRO A 411 10.36 -23.50 -8.29
C PRO A 411 10.98 -22.81 -7.07
N SER A 412 11.39 -21.55 -7.20
CA SER A 412 11.93 -20.77 -6.10
C SER A 412 10.86 -20.26 -5.14
N ASP A 413 9.56 -20.35 -5.47
CA ASP A 413 8.43 -19.98 -4.61
C ASP A 413 8.20 -21.01 -3.48
N PRO A 414 8.17 -20.61 -2.20
CA PRO A 414 7.93 -21.52 -1.09
C PRO A 414 6.65 -22.34 -1.18
N LEU A 415 5.56 -21.76 -1.71
CA LEU A 415 4.29 -22.45 -1.88
C LEU A 415 4.38 -23.51 -2.98
N VAL A 416 5.19 -23.24 -4.01
CA VAL A 416 5.48 -24.20 -5.09
C VAL A 416 6.32 -25.36 -4.57
N GLN A 417 7.28 -25.08 -3.69
CA GLN A 417 8.09 -26.10 -3.01
C GLN A 417 7.18 -27.01 -2.15
N GLU A 418 6.32 -26.44 -1.30
CA GLU A 418 5.33 -27.25 -0.57
C GLU A 418 4.40 -28.03 -1.51
N GLY A 419 4.03 -27.43 -2.65
CA GLY A 419 3.26 -28.07 -3.71
C GLY A 419 3.90 -29.35 -4.26
N TRP A 420 5.23 -29.41 -4.37
CA TRP A 420 5.94 -30.62 -4.78
C TRP A 420 5.77 -31.75 -3.77
N LEU A 421 5.91 -31.43 -2.47
CA LEU A 421 5.71 -32.41 -1.40
C LEU A 421 4.25 -32.87 -1.33
N MET A 422 3.30 -31.94 -1.42
CA MET A 422 1.87 -32.24 -1.47
C MET A 422 1.52 -33.15 -2.64
N SER A 423 2.08 -32.87 -3.83
CA SER A 423 1.85 -33.67 -5.02
C SER A 423 2.37 -35.10 -4.88
N ALA A 424 3.55 -35.29 -4.25
CA ALA A 424 4.09 -36.61 -3.97
C ALA A 424 3.26 -37.36 -2.91
N SER A 425 2.88 -36.68 -1.82
CA SER A 425 2.07 -37.25 -0.73
C SER A 425 0.70 -37.68 -1.23
N ALA A 426 0.05 -36.88 -2.08
CA ALA A 426 -1.22 -37.26 -2.69
C ALA A 426 -1.11 -38.52 -3.56
N LEU A 427 0.02 -38.76 -4.24
CA LEU A 427 0.22 -40.01 -4.99
C LEU A 427 0.53 -41.20 -4.06
N GLU A 428 1.27 -40.98 -2.97
CA GLU A 428 1.53 -41.99 -1.94
C GLU A 428 0.21 -42.52 -1.37
N ASP A 429 -0.72 -41.63 -0.97
CA ASP A 429 -2.01 -42.04 -0.41
C ASP A 429 -2.98 -42.63 -1.45
N GLN A 430 -2.76 -42.35 -2.74
CA GLN A 430 -3.43 -43.06 -3.83
C GLN A 430 -2.88 -44.47 -4.05
N GLN A 431 -1.79 -44.84 -3.39
CA GLN A 431 -1.01 -46.04 -3.67
C GLN A 431 -0.53 -46.09 -5.14
N ASP A 432 -0.29 -44.91 -5.73
CA ASP A 432 0.11 -44.79 -7.13
C ASP A 432 1.58 -45.23 -7.32
N PRO A 433 1.88 -46.07 -8.33
CA PRO A 433 3.24 -46.53 -8.61
C PRO A 433 4.22 -45.41 -9.02
N ASN A 434 3.75 -44.19 -9.28
CA ASN A 434 4.57 -43.04 -9.60
C ASN A 434 4.93 -42.20 -8.36
N ALA A 435 4.42 -42.51 -7.16
CA ALA A 435 4.70 -41.75 -5.95
C ALA A 435 6.21 -41.63 -5.65
N ALA A 436 6.96 -42.73 -5.80
CA ALA A 436 8.41 -42.75 -5.62
C ALA A 436 9.13 -41.83 -6.62
N ASP A 437 8.69 -41.81 -7.89
CA ASP A 437 9.28 -40.94 -8.91
C ASP A 437 8.96 -39.48 -8.64
N ARG A 438 7.76 -39.20 -8.12
CA ARG A 438 7.37 -37.84 -7.72
C ARG A 438 8.21 -37.33 -6.54
N TYR A 439 8.46 -38.16 -5.53
CA TYR A 439 9.39 -37.80 -4.44
C TYR A 439 10.82 -37.57 -4.94
N ARG A 440 11.33 -38.40 -5.86
CA ARG A 440 12.65 -38.18 -6.46
C ARG A 440 12.73 -36.86 -7.22
N ALA A 441 11.68 -36.52 -7.97
CA ALA A 441 11.60 -35.23 -8.67
C ALA A 441 11.61 -34.05 -7.68
N ALA A 442 10.84 -34.12 -6.59
CA ALA A 442 10.84 -33.10 -5.54
C ALA A 442 12.24 -32.94 -4.91
N ILE A 443 12.90 -34.05 -4.54
CA ILE A 443 14.26 -34.06 -4.01
C ILE A 443 15.25 -33.38 -4.96
N GLN A 444 15.14 -33.68 -6.26
CA GLN A 444 16.01 -33.09 -7.27
C GLN A 444 15.81 -31.56 -7.35
N ILE A 445 14.57 -31.10 -7.36
CA ILE A 445 14.24 -29.66 -7.35
C ILE A 445 14.82 -28.98 -6.11
N TYR A 446 14.63 -29.55 -4.91
CA TYR A 446 15.16 -28.95 -3.68
C TYR A 446 16.69 -28.86 -3.66
N LYS A 447 17.39 -29.88 -4.19
CA LYS A 447 18.85 -29.85 -4.35
C LYS A 447 19.29 -28.78 -5.33
N GLU A 448 18.61 -28.64 -6.46
CA GLU A 448 18.89 -27.61 -7.45
C GLU A 448 18.68 -26.20 -6.88
N GLU A 449 17.59 -25.98 -6.14
CA GLU A 449 17.32 -24.70 -5.47
C GLU A 449 18.37 -24.40 -4.39
N THR A 450 18.85 -25.40 -3.64
CA THR A 450 19.96 -25.24 -2.67
C THR A 450 21.25 -24.76 -3.35
N VAL A 451 21.59 -25.35 -4.50
CA VAL A 451 22.77 -24.94 -5.28
C VAL A 451 22.61 -23.51 -5.81
N LYS A 452 21.43 -23.17 -6.35
CA LYS A 452 21.14 -21.79 -6.81
C LYS A 452 21.25 -20.77 -5.69
N LEU A 453 20.76 -21.11 -4.49
CA LEU A 453 20.82 -20.23 -3.32
C LEU A 453 22.27 -20.01 -2.87
N SER A 454 23.08 -21.06 -2.87
CA SER A 454 24.51 -20.99 -2.51
C SER A 454 25.32 -20.16 -3.52
N GLN A 455 25.04 -20.31 -4.82
CA GLN A 455 25.65 -19.48 -5.86
C GLN A 455 25.26 -18.03 -5.72
N PHE A 456 23.98 -17.76 -5.43
CA PHE A 456 23.48 -16.41 -5.21
C PHE A 456 24.19 -15.72 -4.05
N ASP A 457 24.34 -16.38 -2.90
CA ASP A 457 25.03 -15.81 -1.73
C ASP A 457 26.50 -15.43 -2.05
N GLY A 458 27.20 -16.25 -2.83
CA GLY A 458 28.55 -15.93 -3.29
C GLY A 458 28.63 -14.70 -4.20
N ASP A 459 27.62 -14.48 -5.05
CA ASP A 459 27.56 -13.33 -5.96
C ASP A 459 27.17 -12.02 -5.26
N LEU A 460 26.53 -12.09 -4.08
CA LEU A 460 26.09 -10.91 -3.32
C LEU A 460 27.24 -9.98 -2.92
N GLU A 461 28.46 -10.49 -2.75
CA GLU A 461 29.62 -9.64 -2.41
C GLU A 461 29.95 -8.60 -3.49
N LYS A 462 29.52 -8.84 -4.73
CA LYS A 462 29.73 -7.96 -5.89
C LYS A 462 28.48 -7.14 -6.24
N LEU A 463 27.47 -7.13 -5.36
CA LEU A 463 26.21 -6.44 -5.60
C LEU A 463 26.44 -4.93 -5.72
N ASP A 464 26.16 -4.39 -6.91
CA ASP A 464 26.01 -2.97 -7.18
C ASP A 464 24.51 -2.67 -7.31
N ALA A 465 23.97 -1.89 -6.36
CA ALA A 465 22.55 -1.63 -6.24
C ALA A 465 21.99 -0.87 -7.44
N LEU A 466 22.62 0.23 -7.88
CA LEU A 466 22.15 1.00 -9.03
C LEU A 466 22.33 0.27 -10.36
N LYS A 467 23.36 -0.57 -10.49
CA LYS A 467 23.54 -1.38 -11.70
C LYS A 467 22.52 -2.51 -11.80
N THR A 468 22.22 -3.15 -10.67
CA THR A 468 21.28 -4.29 -10.61
C THR A 468 19.83 -3.82 -10.67
N PHE A 469 19.54 -2.69 -10.01
CA PHE A 469 18.24 -2.06 -9.93
C PHE A 469 18.35 -0.63 -10.45
N PRO A 470 18.34 -0.44 -11.78
CA PRO A 470 18.43 0.89 -12.36
C PRO A 470 17.22 1.73 -11.98
N VAL A 471 17.47 2.99 -11.64
CA VAL A 471 16.45 3.94 -11.22
C VAL A 471 16.21 4.97 -12.32
N GLU A 472 14.99 4.99 -12.85
CA GLU A 472 14.53 5.96 -13.86
C GLU A 472 13.84 7.17 -13.19
N ALA A 473 14.41 7.70 -12.11
CA ALA A 473 13.82 8.80 -11.35
C ALA A 473 14.61 10.10 -11.52
N SER A 474 13.89 11.20 -11.78
CA SER A 474 14.44 12.56 -11.67
C SER A 474 14.70 12.95 -10.21
N ASP A 475 13.96 12.33 -9.28
CA ASP A 475 14.07 12.54 -7.84
C ASP A 475 15.11 11.58 -7.24
N PRO A 476 16.16 12.08 -6.56
CA PRO A 476 17.19 11.24 -5.96
C PRO A 476 16.76 10.58 -4.64
N ILE A 477 15.59 10.93 -4.09
CA ILE A 477 15.10 10.43 -2.79
C ILE A 477 13.82 9.60 -2.99
N LEU A 478 12.83 10.12 -3.72
CA LEU A 478 11.56 9.42 -3.94
C LEU A 478 11.69 8.39 -5.06
N LEU A 479 12.31 7.27 -4.73
CA LEU A 479 12.53 6.20 -5.69
C LEU A 479 11.27 5.36 -5.83
N GLY A 480 10.95 4.98 -7.07
CA GLY A 480 9.92 3.99 -7.34
C GLY A 480 10.31 2.58 -6.84
N LEU A 481 9.38 1.64 -6.95
CA LEU A 481 9.69 0.24 -6.68
C LEU A 481 10.77 -0.27 -7.67
N PRO A 482 11.80 -0.98 -7.18
CA PRO A 482 12.83 -1.52 -8.05
C PRO A 482 12.24 -2.55 -9.00
N LYS A 483 12.60 -2.47 -10.28
CA LYS A 483 12.23 -3.48 -11.28
C LYS A 483 13.02 -4.77 -10.99
N ILE A 484 12.33 -5.91 -10.91
CA ILE A 484 12.98 -7.20 -10.67
C ILE A 484 13.93 -7.49 -11.85
N PRO A 485 15.22 -7.79 -11.60
CA PRO A 485 16.19 -8.03 -12.65
C PRO A 485 15.85 -9.32 -13.38
N GLN A 486 15.88 -9.29 -14.71
CA GLN A 486 15.61 -10.45 -15.57
C GLN A 486 16.80 -11.41 -15.59
N THR A 487 17.00 -12.09 -14.46
CA THR A 487 18.06 -13.07 -14.22
C THR A 487 17.44 -14.44 -13.92
N PRO A 488 18.21 -15.54 -13.98
CA PRO A 488 17.74 -16.85 -13.52
C PRO A 488 17.23 -16.85 -12.06
N LEU A 489 17.62 -15.85 -11.27
CA LEU A 489 17.26 -15.67 -9.86
C LEU A 489 16.17 -14.61 -9.64
N ALA A 490 15.47 -14.19 -10.71
CA ALA A 490 14.38 -13.20 -10.61
C ALA A 490 13.34 -13.57 -9.53
N GLY A 491 13.05 -14.86 -9.36
CA GLY A 491 12.14 -15.34 -8.30
C GLY A 491 12.67 -15.13 -6.88
N VAL A 492 13.97 -15.30 -6.68
CA VAL A 492 14.62 -15.04 -5.38
C VAL A 492 14.59 -13.53 -5.09
N TRP A 493 14.92 -12.71 -6.09
CA TRP A 493 14.84 -11.25 -5.96
C TRP A 493 13.43 -10.76 -5.66
N ALA A 494 12.41 -11.30 -6.34
CA ALA A 494 11.02 -10.96 -6.06
C ALA A 494 10.68 -11.14 -4.57
N GLN A 495 11.02 -12.30 -3.99
CA GLN A 495 10.76 -12.60 -2.59
C GLN A 495 11.58 -11.76 -1.61
N LEU A 496 12.84 -11.45 -1.95
CA LEU A 496 13.66 -10.57 -1.12
C LEU A 496 13.08 -9.16 -1.10
N LEU A 497 12.62 -8.64 -2.25
CA LEU A 497 12.03 -7.31 -2.36
C LEU A 497 10.61 -7.21 -1.80
N GLU A 498 9.91 -8.33 -1.61
CA GLU A 498 8.66 -8.38 -0.84
C GLU A 498 8.89 -8.12 0.65
N ARG A 499 10.11 -8.32 1.16
CA ARG A 499 10.48 -7.99 2.55
C ARG A 499 10.76 -6.49 2.66
N SER A 500 9.90 -5.79 3.40
CA SER A 500 9.98 -4.33 3.57
C SER A 500 11.35 -3.85 4.07
N GLU A 501 11.98 -4.58 4.98
CA GLU A 501 13.30 -4.25 5.52
C GLU A 501 14.39 -4.25 4.43
N ILE A 502 14.41 -5.27 3.57
CA ILE A 502 15.39 -5.37 2.47
C ILE A 502 15.12 -4.29 1.44
N LEU A 503 13.85 -4.11 1.04
CA LEU A 503 13.47 -3.08 0.09
C LEU A 503 13.87 -1.69 0.59
N THR A 504 13.66 -1.40 1.88
CA THR A 504 13.99 -0.11 2.49
C THR A 504 15.50 0.14 2.46
N ILE A 505 16.31 -0.83 2.91
CA ILE A 505 17.76 -0.67 2.92
C ILE A 505 18.30 -0.58 1.48
N LEU A 506 17.76 -1.35 0.54
CA LEU A 506 18.13 -1.26 -0.88
C LEU A 506 17.86 0.15 -1.42
N GLN A 507 16.67 0.70 -1.16
CA GLN A 507 16.34 2.05 -1.58
C GLN A 507 17.25 3.08 -0.90
N GLN A 508 17.60 2.93 0.38
CA GLN A 508 18.56 3.80 1.07
C GLN A 508 19.95 3.78 0.41
N VAL A 509 20.45 2.60 0.04
CA VAL A 509 21.71 2.48 -0.70
C VAL A 509 21.62 3.20 -2.05
N GLN A 510 20.54 2.97 -2.81
CA GLN A 510 20.32 3.64 -4.09
C GLN A 510 20.22 5.16 -3.95
N GLN A 511 19.47 5.65 -2.96
CA GLN A 511 19.33 7.07 -2.66
C GLN A 511 20.69 7.69 -2.35
N THR A 512 21.49 7.04 -1.51
CA THR A 512 22.82 7.53 -1.13
C THR A 512 23.74 7.60 -2.35
N GLN A 513 23.73 6.59 -3.22
CA GLN A 513 24.50 6.59 -4.47
C GLN A 513 24.05 7.71 -5.44
N LEU A 514 22.74 7.93 -5.58
CA LEU A 514 22.19 9.02 -6.40
C LEU A 514 22.56 10.40 -5.84
N LEU A 515 22.46 10.58 -4.51
CA LEU A 515 22.85 11.81 -3.83
C LEU A 515 24.35 12.09 -3.98
N GLN A 516 25.20 11.08 -3.86
CA GLN A 516 26.64 11.23 -4.12
C GLN A 516 26.91 11.67 -5.56
N SER A 517 26.19 11.13 -6.55
CA SER A 517 26.27 11.57 -7.95
C SER A 517 25.89 13.05 -8.09
N LYS A 518 24.81 13.48 -7.43
CA LYS A 518 24.41 14.91 -7.40
C LYS A 518 25.45 15.80 -6.72
N LEU A 519 26.04 15.36 -5.60
CA LEU A 519 27.11 16.10 -4.94
C LEU A 519 28.35 16.25 -5.83
N ALA A 520 28.68 15.24 -6.65
CA ALA A 520 29.77 15.35 -7.60
C ALA A 520 29.50 16.42 -8.68
N ASP A 521 28.24 16.62 -9.07
CA ASP A 521 27.88 17.72 -9.98
C ASP A 521 27.95 19.09 -9.29
N TYR A 522 27.52 19.19 -8.03
CA TYR A 522 27.70 20.42 -7.25
C TYR A 522 29.18 20.75 -7.01
N GLU A 523 30.02 19.73 -6.81
CA GLU A 523 31.48 19.89 -6.68
C GLU A 523 32.09 20.52 -7.94
N LYS A 524 31.66 20.07 -9.13
CA LYS A 524 32.07 20.68 -10.40
C LYS A 524 31.61 22.13 -10.52
N GLN A 525 30.36 22.44 -10.15
CA GLN A 525 29.83 23.80 -10.20
C GLN A 525 30.57 24.74 -9.24
N LEU A 526 30.83 24.28 -8.02
CA LEU A 526 31.58 25.03 -7.02
C LEU A 526 33.02 25.32 -7.49
N ALA A 527 33.67 24.34 -8.14
CA ALA A 527 35.00 24.53 -8.72
C ALA A 527 35.01 25.63 -9.80
N VAL A 528 33.94 25.75 -10.60
CA VAL A 528 33.80 26.86 -11.57
C VAL A 528 33.64 28.19 -10.85
N LEU A 529 32.79 28.27 -9.81
CA LEU A 529 32.58 29.50 -9.05
C LEU A 529 33.87 30.00 -8.38
N GLU A 530 34.67 29.10 -7.84
CA GLU A 530 35.97 29.45 -7.24
C GLU A 530 37.02 29.89 -8.25
N SER A 531 36.92 29.43 -9.50
CA SER A 531 37.81 29.87 -10.56
C SER A 531 37.54 31.31 -11.02
N ILE A 532 36.33 31.81 -10.75
CA ILE A 532 35.96 33.21 -10.99
C ILE A 532 36.49 34.03 -9.81
N GLN A 533 37.26 35.09 -10.08
CA GLN A 533 37.73 36.00 -9.04
C GLN A 533 36.54 36.79 -8.47
N VAL A 534 35.92 36.23 -7.43
CA VAL A 534 34.85 36.90 -6.69
C VAL A 534 35.48 38.02 -5.86
N THR A 535 35.12 39.26 -6.16
CA THR A 535 35.70 40.46 -5.51
C THR A 535 35.09 40.76 -4.14
N ASP A 536 33.88 40.24 -3.89
CA ASP A 536 33.17 40.46 -2.64
C ASP A 536 33.62 39.49 -1.52
N LYS A 537 33.78 40.03 -0.31
CA LYS A 537 34.30 39.26 0.85
C LYS A 537 33.25 38.33 1.46
N GLU A 538 31.97 38.68 1.37
CA GLU A 538 30.87 37.86 1.87
C GLU A 538 30.73 36.62 1.00
N ASP A 539 30.69 36.80 -0.32
CA ASP A 539 30.63 35.70 -1.30
C ASP A 539 31.85 34.75 -1.18
N GLN A 540 33.06 35.28 -0.97
CA GLN A 540 34.25 34.46 -0.72
C GLN A 540 34.14 33.60 0.55
N THR A 541 33.49 34.15 1.59
CA THR A 541 33.27 33.44 2.86
C THR A 541 32.22 32.35 2.69
N ASP A 542 31.15 32.66 1.97
CA ASP A 542 30.08 31.72 1.65
C ASP A 542 30.60 30.54 0.82
N ILE A 543 31.35 30.79 -0.26
CA ILE A 543 31.96 29.74 -1.09
C ILE A 543 32.84 28.81 -0.26
N LYS A 544 33.68 29.35 0.63
CA LYS A 544 34.51 28.54 1.55
C LYS A 544 33.65 27.71 2.50
N SER A 545 32.58 28.28 3.05
CA SER A 545 31.68 27.56 3.95
C SER A 545 30.96 26.40 3.25
N VAL A 546 30.52 26.63 2.00
CA VAL A 546 29.88 25.62 1.15
C VAL A 546 30.85 24.49 0.81
N ARG A 547 32.12 24.79 0.53
CA ARG A 547 33.15 23.75 0.33
C ARG A 547 33.35 22.86 1.54
N VAL A 548 33.43 23.44 2.73
CA VAL A 548 33.57 22.67 3.98
C VAL A 548 32.36 21.79 4.18
N LEU A 549 31.15 22.33 3.98
CA LEU A 549 29.90 21.58 4.09
C LEU A 549 29.84 20.45 3.07
N LEU A 550 30.12 20.71 1.79
CA LEU A 550 30.14 19.72 0.72
C LEU A 550 31.09 18.56 1.04
N THR A 551 32.31 18.88 1.50
CA THR A 551 33.31 17.87 1.89
C THR A 551 32.80 16.99 3.02
N LYS A 552 32.21 17.61 4.04
CA LYS A 552 31.62 16.89 5.18
C LYS A 552 30.49 15.97 4.74
N VAL A 553 29.50 16.50 4.02
CA VAL A 553 28.32 15.75 3.56
C VAL A 553 28.73 14.60 2.63
N LYS A 554 29.71 14.81 1.74
CA LYS A 554 30.26 13.75 0.88
C LYS A 554 30.88 12.62 1.72
N SER A 555 31.67 12.94 2.74
CA SER A 555 32.25 11.94 3.65
C SER A 555 31.17 11.19 4.45
N ASP A 556 30.15 11.91 4.93
CA ASP A 556 29.05 11.32 5.70
C ASP A 556 28.23 10.34 4.83
N PHE A 557 27.93 10.69 3.58
CA PHE A 557 27.24 9.77 2.65
C PHE A 557 28.09 8.57 2.24
N GLN A 558 29.41 8.71 2.06
CA GLN A 558 30.29 7.57 1.79
C GLN A 558 30.29 6.57 2.95
N LYS A 559 30.30 7.07 4.19
CA LYS A 559 30.20 6.22 5.39
C LYS A 559 28.83 5.55 5.50
N SER A 560 27.74 6.31 5.25
CA SER A 560 26.38 5.78 5.27
C SER A 560 26.22 4.67 4.23
N GLU A 561 26.66 4.89 2.98
CA GLU A 561 26.57 3.88 1.93
C GLU A 561 27.25 2.57 2.32
N ALA A 562 28.48 2.65 2.85
CA ALA A 562 29.21 1.46 3.28
C ALA A 562 28.50 0.71 4.42
N GLN A 563 27.86 1.44 5.33
CA GLN A 563 27.07 0.87 6.43
C GLN A 563 25.78 0.22 5.91
N ASP A 564 25.04 0.93 5.07
CA ASP A 564 23.76 0.50 4.51
C ASP A 564 23.96 -0.70 3.56
N GLN A 565 25.03 -0.71 2.76
CA GLN A 565 25.39 -1.86 1.92
C GLN A 565 25.72 -3.09 2.77
N LYS A 566 26.46 -2.92 3.87
CA LYS A 566 26.74 -4.03 4.81
C LYS A 566 25.45 -4.54 5.47
N ALA A 567 24.56 -3.64 5.88
CA ALA A 567 23.27 -3.99 6.47
C ALA A 567 22.37 -4.73 5.46
N LEU A 568 22.35 -4.27 4.20
CA LEU A 568 21.60 -4.91 3.12
C LEU A 568 22.06 -6.35 2.92
N LEU A 569 23.36 -6.57 2.79
CA LEU A 569 23.94 -7.91 2.60
C LEU A 569 23.62 -8.82 3.79
N ALA A 570 23.73 -8.31 5.02
CA ALA A 570 23.38 -9.07 6.21
C ALA A 570 21.89 -9.48 6.22
N GLN A 571 20.97 -8.57 5.89
CA GLN A 571 19.54 -8.86 5.90
C GLN A 571 19.11 -9.81 4.78
N ILE A 572 19.74 -9.69 3.61
CA ILE A 572 19.56 -10.66 2.53
C ILE A 572 20.02 -12.04 3.01
N ARG A 573 21.23 -12.16 3.60
CA ARG A 573 21.77 -13.43 4.09
C ARG A 573 20.88 -14.11 5.13
N VAL A 574 20.35 -13.37 6.10
CA VAL A 574 19.37 -13.90 7.07
C VAL A 574 18.15 -14.49 6.35
N SER A 575 17.67 -13.83 5.30
CA SER A 575 16.53 -14.31 4.52
C SER A 575 16.88 -15.53 3.67
N LEU A 576 18.12 -15.64 3.18
CA LEU A 576 18.62 -16.83 2.49
C LEU A 576 18.75 -18.01 3.46
N ASP A 577 19.27 -17.81 4.67
CA ASP A 577 19.38 -18.87 5.69
C ASP A 577 18.01 -19.43 6.07
N GLN A 578 17.01 -18.56 6.27
CA GLN A 578 15.62 -18.99 6.51
C GLN A 578 15.08 -19.85 5.36
N LYS A 579 15.37 -19.44 4.12
CA LYS A 579 14.95 -20.17 2.94
C LYS A 579 15.68 -21.51 2.81
N GLN A 580 16.97 -21.56 3.13
CA GLN A 580 17.73 -22.80 3.15
C GLN A 580 17.14 -23.79 4.16
N LEU A 581 16.85 -23.34 5.39
CA LEU A 581 16.20 -24.17 6.42
C LEU A 581 14.85 -24.74 5.95
N GLN A 582 14.06 -23.94 5.24
CA GLN A 582 12.79 -24.39 4.69
C GLN A 582 12.98 -25.46 3.60
N ILE A 583 13.93 -25.25 2.68
CA ILE A 583 14.26 -26.23 1.63
C ILE A 583 14.79 -27.52 2.25
N ASP A 584 15.65 -27.43 3.27
CA ASP A 584 16.18 -28.59 4.00
C ASP A 584 15.07 -29.39 4.69
N HIS A 585 14.07 -28.70 5.27
CA HIS A 585 12.89 -29.35 5.82
C HIS A 585 12.13 -30.14 4.74
N TYR A 586 11.81 -29.51 3.60
CA TYR A 586 11.11 -30.19 2.51
C TYR A 586 11.91 -31.34 1.90
N LEU A 587 13.23 -31.19 1.80
CA LEU A 587 14.14 -32.24 1.35
C LEU A 587 14.09 -33.44 2.31
N THR A 588 14.11 -33.19 3.61
CA THR A 588 14.02 -34.24 4.64
C THR A 588 12.69 -34.98 4.53
N GLU A 589 11.56 -34.27 4.46
CA GLU A 589 10.24 -34.87 4.31
C GLU A 589 10.11 -35.70 3.03
N ALA A 590 10.63 -35.20 1.91
CA ALA A 590 10.60 -35.93 0.65
C ALA A 590 11.48 -37.20 0.67
N LEU A 591 12.62 -37.16 1.35
CA LEU A 591 13.48 -38.35 1.56
C LEU A 591 12.78 -39.40 2.42
N LEU A 592 12.13 -38.98 3.51
CA LEU A 592 11.34 -39.86 4.37
C LEU A 592 10.16 -40.49 3.60
N GLY A 593 9.45 -39.70 2.80
CA GLY A 593 8.38 -40.20 1.93
C GLY A 593 8.87 -41.21 0.90
N LEU A 594 9.99 -40.94 0.23
CA LEU A 594 10.61 -41.90 -0.69
C LEU A 594 10.97 -43.22 0.02
N GLN A 595 11.50 -43.15 1.24
CA GLN A 595 11.84 -44.32 2.03
C GLN A 595 10.59 -45.15 2.35
N ARG A 596 9.49 -44.53 2.81
CA ARG A 596 8.22 -45.22 3.09
C ARG A 596 7.69 -45.96 1.88
N VAL A 597 7.51 -45.28 0.76
CA VAL A 597 6.98 -45.86 -0.49
C VAL A 597 7.87 -47.02 -0.99
N SER A 598 9.19 -46.89 -0.85
CA SER A 598 10.12 -47.96 -1.26
C SER A 598 10.03 -49.21 -0.37
N ALA A 599 9.84 -49.03 0.94
CA ALA A 599 9.71 -50.12 1.89
C ALA A 599 8.41 -50.91 1.66
N GLU A 600 7.30 -50.22 1.43
CA GLU A 600 6.00 -50.84 1.14
C GLU A 600 6.05 -51.72 -0.11
N ARG A 601 6.67 -51.27 -1.20
CA ARG A 601 6.87 -52.09 -2.41
C ARG A 601 7.69 -53.34 -2.16
N SER A 602 8.74 -53.23 -1.36
CA SER A 602 9.59 -54.39 -1.03
C SER A 602 8.80 -55.45 -0.23
N SER A 603 7.90 -55.00 0.65
CA SER A 603 7.04 -55.87 1.45
C SER A 603 5.96 -56.56 0.63
N SER A 604 5.29 -55.85 -0.30
CA SER A 604 4.25 -56.43 -1.16
C SER A 604 4.82 -57.45 -2.15
N THR A 605 6.01 -57.19 -2.71
CA THR A 605 6.72 -58.12 -3.61
C THR A 605 7.12 -59.41 -2.88
N ARG A 606 7.41 -59.33 -1.58
CA ARG A 606 7.76 -60.50 -0.76
C ARG A 606 6.52 -61.29 -0.33
N ALA A 607 5.37 -60.64 -0.18
CA ALA A 607 4.09 -61.28 0.11
C ALA A 607 3.49 -61.99 -1.11
N SER A 608 3.67 -61.48 -2.33
CA SER A 608 3.15 -62.14 -3.56
C SER A 608 4.00 -63.33 -4.05
N ARG A 609 5.16 -63.57 -3.44
CA ARG A 609 6.07 -64.70 -3.75
C ARG A 609 5.93 -65.87 -2.76
N LYS A 610 5.10 -65.71 -1.72
CA LYS A 610 4.63 -66.80 -0.86
C LYS A 610 3.23 -67.18 -1.31
#